data_AF-A0A653EYU4-F1
#
_entry.id   AF-A0A653EYU4-F1
#
_cell.length_a   1.000
_cell.length_b   1.000
_cell.length_c   1.000
_cell.angle_alpha   90.00
_cell.angle_beta   90.00
_cell.angle_gamma   90.00
#
_symmetry.space_group_name_H-M   'P 1'
#
loop_
_entity.id
_entity.type
_entity.pdbx_description
1 polymer ?
#
loop_
_entity_poly.entity_id
_entity_poly.type
_entity_poly.pdbx_seq_one_letter_code
_entity_poly.pdbx_strand_id
1 'polypeptide(L)'
;MPNRTAALDAAAQHAKAFLETLDGRPVSARVDAADVREALGGPVPEHGEDPTATIDAQTRLSGGQLCTQRVHPAKSGKPHEICVGRS
;
A
#
# COMPACT_ATOMS: atom_id res chain seq x y z
N MET A 1 -20.04 -12.07 -16.81
CA MET A 1 -19.40 -12.41 -15.53
C MET A 1 -17.96 -11.92 -15.59
N PRO A 2 -17.44 -11.25 -14.55
CA PRO A 2 -16.04 -10.84 -14.53
C PRO A 2 -15.12 -12.07 -14.64
N ASN A 3 -14.00 -11.92 -15.36
CA ASN A 3 -13.08 -13.02 -15.64
C ASN A 3 -12.23 -13.32 -14.39
N ARG A 4 -12.72 -14.22 -13.55
CA ARG A 4 -12.06 -14.61 -12.30
C ARG A 4 -10.66 -15.20 -12.53
N THR A 5 -10.45 -15.91 -13.63
CA THR A 5 -9.15 -16.47 -13.99
C THR A 5 -8.14 -15.37 -14.28
N ALA A 6 -8.53 -14.36 -15.07
CA ALA A 6 -7.67 -13.20 -15.35
C ALA A 6 -7.27 -12.44 -14.08
N ALA A 7 -8.20 -12.29 -13.12
CA ALA A 7 -7.92 -11.66 -11.84
C ALA A 7 -6.92 -12.47 -10.99
N LEU A 8 -7.04 -13.81 -10.97
CA LEU A 8 -6.08 -14.69 -10.29
C LEU A 8 -4.69 -14.62 -10.95
N ASP A 9 -4.64 -14.57 -12.28
CA ASP A 9 -3.38 -14.42 -13.01
C ASP A 9 -2.70 -13.08 -12.70
N ALA A 10 -3.47 -11.99 -12.62
CA ALA A 10 -2.95 -10.68 -12.22
C ALA A 10 -2.40 -10.70 -10.78
N ALA A 11 -3.13 -11.28 -9.82
CA ALA A 11 -2.65 -11.44 -8.46
C ALA A 11 -1.36 -12.26 -8.39
N ALA A 12 -1.27 -13.36 -9.14
CA ALA A 12 -0.08 -14.20 -9.20
C ALA A 12 1.12 -13.46 -9.80
N GLN A 13 0.91 -12.62 -10.83
CA GLN A 13 1.96 -11.78 -11.42
C GLN A 13 2.48 -10.75 -10.41
N HIS A 14 1.59 -10.02 -9.73
CA HIS A 14 1.96 -9.06 -8.69
C HIS A 14 2.72 -9.71 -7.54
N ALA A 15 2.26 -10.88 -7.08
CA ALA A 15 2.92 -11.62 -6.02
C ALA A 15 4.35 -12.03 -6.43
N LYS A 16 4.54 -12.55 -7.64
CA LYS A 16 5.89 -12.90 -8.14
C LYS A 16 6.80 -11.69 -8.21
N ALA A 17 6.33 -10.59 -8.81
CA ALA A 17 7.10 -9.35 -8.90
C ALA A 17 7.48 -8.80 -7.52
N PHE A 18 6.57 -8.89 -6.54
CA PHE A 18 6.88 -8.52 -5.16
C PHE A 18 7.94 -9.42 -4.53
N LEU A 19 7.82 -10.74 -4.69
CA LEU A 19 8.76 -11.72 -4.12
C LEU A 19 10.18 -11.56 -4.70
N GLU A 20 10.31 -11.23 -5.98
CA GLU A 20 11.60 -10.95 -6.64
C GLU A 20 12.35 -9.76 -6.01
N THR A 21 11.64 -8.86 -5.32
CA THR A 21 12.25 -7.70 -4.66
C THR A 21 12.61 -7.94 -3.19
N LEU A 22 12.19 -9.06 -2.59
CA LEU A 22 12.24 -9.25 -1.13
C LEU A 22 13.65 -9.25 -0.56
N ASP A 23 14.61 -9.86 -1.25
CA ASP A 23 15.99 -10.00 -0.75
C ASP A 23 16.67 -8.64 -0.50
N GLY A 24 16.26 -7.60 -1.23
CA GLY A 24 16.80 -6.25 -1.11
C GLY A 24 15.90 -5.26 -0.37
N ARG A 25 14.70 -5.65 0.06
CA ARG A 25 13.73 -4.71 0.62
C ARG A 25 13.89 -4.56 2.14
N PRO A 26 14.04 -3.32 2.64
CA PRO A 26 14.05 -3.09 4.08
C PRO A 26 12.70 -3.47 4.68
N VAL A 27 12.73 -4.15 5.82
CA VAL A 27 11.53 -4.40 6.61
C VAL A 27 11.08 -3.06 7.20
N SER A 28 9.99 -2.50 6.67
CA SER A 28 9.50 -1.18 7.07
C SER A 28 8.99 -1.19 8.51
N ALA A 29 9.00 0.01 9.11
CA ALA A 29 8.48 0.22 10.46
C ALA A 29 7.00 -0.21 10.58
N ARG A 30 6.60 -0.55 11.81
CA ARG A 30 5.20 -0.88 12.11
C ARG A 30 4.32 0.35 11.87
N VAL A 31 3.17 0.12 11.26
CA VAL A 31 2.10 1.10 11.05
C VAL A 31 1.02 0.88 12.13
N ASP A 32 0.39 1.94 12.61
CA ASP A 32 -0.69 1.83 13.59
C ASP A 32 -1.95 1.25 12.94
N ALA A 33 -2.69 0.43 13.68
CA ALA A 33 -3.93 -0.16 13.20
C ALA A 33 -4.99 0.90 12.82
N ALA A 34 -4.97 2.07 13.45
CA ALA A 34 -5.82 3.19 13.09
C ALA A 34 -5.50 3.74 11.70
N ASP A 35 -4.23 3.86 11.34
CA ASP A 35 -3.80 4.33 10.01
C ASP A 35 -4.20 3.32 8.92
N VAL A 36 -4.12 2.01 9.21
CA VAL A 36 -4.63 0.96 8.31
C VAL A 36 -6.13 1.09 8.10
N ARG A 37 -6.90 1.32 9.17
CA ARG A 37 -8.36 1.49 9.08
C ARG A 37 -8.73 2.76 8.34
N GLU A 38 -7.99 3.86 8.51
CA GLU A 38 -8.21 5.10 7.75
C GLU A 38 -7.99 4.86 6.24
N ALA A 39 -6.94 4.10 5.89
CA ALA A 39 -6.60 3.82 4.49
C ALA A 39 -7.50 2.80 3.80
N LEU A 40 -7.97 1.77 4.51
CA LEU A 40 -8.68 0.62 3.91
C LEU A 40 -10.13 0.45 4.39
N GLY A 41 -10.52 1.10 5.49
CA GLY A 41 -11.80 0.88 6.17
C GLY A 41 -12.95 1.76 5.66
N GLY A 42 -12.88 2.19 4.40
CA GLY A 42 -13.93 2.98 3.75
C GLY A 42 -15.25 2.19 3.57
N PRO A 43 -16.34 2.87 3.18
CA PRO A 43 -17.60 2.22 2.89
C PRO A 43 -17.43 1.19 1.76
N VAL A 44 -18.07 0.04 1.91
CA VAL A 44 -18.11 -0.98 0.86
C VAL A 44 -18.92 -0.46 -0.32
N PRO A 45 -18.45 -0.58 -1.57
CA PRO A 45 -19.20 -0.18 -2.75
C PRO A 45 -20.57 -0.88 -2.85
N GLU A 46 -21.59 -0.16 -3.31
CA GLU A 46 -22.95 -0.69 -3.50
C GLU A 46 -23.03 -1.77 -4.59
N HIS A 47 -22.04 -1.78 -5.51
CA HIS A 47 -21.95 -2.71 -6.62
C HIS A 47 -20.56 -3.32 -6.70
N GLY A 48 -20.49 -4.55 -7.24
CA GLY A 48 -19.22 -5.22 -7.47
C GLY A 48 -18.36 -4.47 -8.48
N GLU A 49 -17.10 -4.24 -8.11
CA GLU A 49 -16.09 -3.65 -8.98
C GLU A 49 -15.42 -4.71 -9.88
N ASP A 50 -14.66 -4.25 -10.88
CA ASP A 50 -13.83 -5.14 -11.69
C ASP A 50 -12.72 -5.76 -10.82
N PRO A 51 -12.65 -7.11 -10.72
CA PRO A 51 -11.69 -7.76 -9.82
C PRO A 51 -10.23 -7.46 -10.16
N THR A 52 -9.89 -7.29 -11.44
CA THR A 52 -8.51 -7.01 -11.86
C THR A 52 -8.10 -5.60 -11.43
N ALA A 53 -8.96 -4.61 -11.68
CA ALA A 53 -8.74 -3.23 -11.25
C ALA A 53 -8.62 -3.11 -9.72
N THR A 54 -9.43 -3.84 -8.97
CA THR A 54 -9.37 -3.89 -7.50
C THR A 54 -8.05 -4.49 -7.00
N ILE A 55 -7.55 -5.57 -7.63
CA ILE A 55 -6.25 -6.18 -7.29
C ILE A 55 -5.11 -5.21 -7.58
N ASP A 56 -5.12 -4.55 -8.75
CA ASP A 56 -4.11 -3.56 -9.11
C ASP A 56 -4.09 -2.38 -8.13
N ALA A 57 -5.26 -1.92 -7.67
CA ALA A 57 -5.37 -0.84 -6.69
C ALA A 57 -4.77 -1.23 -5.33
N GLN A 58 -5.03 -2.46 -4.86
CA GLN A 58 -4.49 -2.94 -3.58
C GLN A 58 -2.97 -3.11 -3.61
N THR A 59 -2.41 -3.61 -4.71
CA THR A 59 -0.96 -3.73 -4.87
C THR A 59 -0.27 -2.37 -4.78
N ARG A 60 -0.87 -1.32 -5.37
CA ARG A 60 -0.34 0.05 -5.25
C ARG A 60 -0.33 0.57 -3.81
N LEU A 61 -1.38 0.28 -3.03
CA LEU A 61 -1.45 0.68 -1.62
C LEU A 61 -0.45 -0.09 -0.74
N SER A 62 -0.22 -1.37 -1.04
CA SER A 62 0.62 -2.26 -0.21
C SER A 62 2.11 -2.21 -0.56
N GLY A 63 2.47 -1.69 -1.74
CA GLY A 63 3.84 -1.64 -2.28
C GLY A 63 4.84 -0.72 -1.57
N GLY A 64 4.50 -0.15 -0.42
CA GLY A 64 5.41 0.70 0.37
C GLY A 64 5.31 2.20 0.08
N GLN A 65 4.22 2.65 -0.54
CA GLN A 65 3.96 4.08 -0.79
C GLN A 65 3.01 4.72 0.25
N LEU A 66 2.88 4.11 1.44
CA LEU A 66 2.49 4.87 2.64
C LEU A 66 3.70 5.68 3.15
N CYS A 67 4.27 6.51 2.29
CA CYS A 67 4.95 7.72 2.75
C CYS A 67 3.85 8.74 3.06
N THR A 68 3.00 8.46 4.05
CA THR A 68 2.09 9.47 4.57
C THR A 68 2.92 10.38 5.45
N GLN A 69 3.32 11.50 4.87
CA GLN A 69 3.86 12.64 5.58
C GLN A 69 2.80 13.12 6.58
N ARG A 70 2.79 12.60 7.81
CA ARG A 70 2.06 13.16 8.94
C ARG A 70 3.07 13.58 10.00
N VAL A 71 3.70 14.73 9.75
CA VAL A 71 4.49 15.44 10.78
C VAL A 71 3.50 15.90 11.85
N HIS A 72 3.43 15.20 12.98
CA HIS A 72 2.84 15.79 14.18
C HIS A 72 3.70 17.01 14.59
N PRO A 73 3.09 18.15 14.96
CA PRO A 73 3.87 19.31 15.34
C PRO A 73 4.66 19.00 16.60
N ALA A 74 5.99 18.94 16.47
CA ALA A 74 6.88 18.98 17.62
C ALA A 74 6.64 20.30 18.37
N LYS A 75 6.60 20.23 19.71
CA LYS A 75 6.50 21.38 20.63
C LYS A 75 7.65 22.40 20.53
N SER A 76 8.54 22.24 19.56
CA SER A 76 9.74 23.03 19.33
C SER A 76 9.84 23.28 17.83
N GLY A 77 9.55 24.51 17.40
CA GLY A 77 9.40 24.93 16.01
C GLY A 77 10.68 24.89 15.16
N LYS A 78 11.21 23.71 14.88
CA LYS A 78 12.17 23.48 13.80
C LYS A 78 11.74 22.28 12.97
N PRO A 79 11.39 22.45 11.68
CA PRO A 79 11.09 21.32 10.81
C PRO A 79 12.39 20.57 10.53
N HIS A 80 12.47 19.31 10.97
CA HIS A 80 13.47 18.37 10.47
C HIS A 80 12.82 17.53 9.39
N GLU A 81 13.26 17.75 8.15
CA GLU A 81 12.94 16.90 7.02
C GLU A 81 13.89 15.68 7.09
N ILE A 82 13.34 14.50 7.36
CA ILE A 82 14.09 13.24 7.29
C ILE A 82 13.38 12.35 6.26
N CYS A 83 13.85 12.45 5.02
CA CYS A 83 13.56 11.50 3.96
C CYS A 83 14.56 10.35 4.05
N VAL A 84 14.19 9.22 4.65
CA VAL A 84 15.00 8.00 4.53
C VAL A 84 14.54 7.24 3.29
N GLY A 85 15.35 7.29 2.23
CA GLY A 85 15.35 6.24 1.20
C GLY A 85 15.29 6.69 -0.26
N ARG A 86 16.39 7.26 -0.78
CA ARG A 86 16.95 6.81 -2.08
C ARG A 86 18.46 7.11 -2.11
N SER A 87 19.26 6.04 -2.05
CA SER A 87 20.60 5.95 -2.65
C SER A 87 20.71 4.55 -3.23
#